data_AF-A0A2P2HZ62-F1
#
_entry.id   AF-A0A2P2HZ62-F1
#
_cell.length_a   1.000
_cell.length_b   1.000
_cell.length_c   1.000
_cell.angle_alpha   90.00
_cell.angle_beta   90.00
_cell.angle_gamma   90.00
#
_symmetry.space_group_name_H-M   'P 1'
#
loop_
_entity.id
_entity.type
_entity.pdbx_description
1 polymer ?
#
loop_
_entity_poly.entity_id
_entity_poly.type
_entity_poly.pdbx_seq_one_letter_code
_entity_poly.pdbx_strand_id
1 'polypeptide(L)'
;MSVAKTGNPILPWKKLHNFMHHKIDSILGHFYEKYGIEDIESQNLPPFNYFPAKEKLLQHFDTFSGAPFTIQRLCELLVDPGRHYKRTDKLLRGLEKIILVVSTIGRLSADCSNPQQRSMLFNGLQITTFRPFRPPLPEHATKFTD
;
A
#
# COMPACT_ATOMS: atom_id res chain seq x y z
N MET A 1 26.24 13.75 -4.02
CA MET A 1 25.08 13.00 -3.50
C MET A 1 23.81 13.56 -4.14
N SER A 2 22.99 12.77 -4.86
CA SER A 2 21.88 13.33 -5.65
C SER A 2 20.46 12.92 -5.23
N VAL A 3 20.28 11.88 -4.39
CA VAL A 3 18.94 11.41 -4.01
C VAL A 3 18.10 12.53 -3.37
N ALA A 4 18.69 13.29 -2.44
CA ALA A 4 18.04 14.45 -1.80
C ALA A 4 17.73 15.61 -2.76
N LYS A 5 18.36 15.68 -3.94
CA LYS A 5 18.12 16.72 -4.96
C LYS A 5 17.12 16.30 -6.03
N THR A 6 16.96 15.00 -6.27
CA THR A 6 16.22 14.47 -7.42
C THR A 6 15.02 13.61 -7.02
N GLY A 7 14.92 13.14 -5.76
CA GLY A 7 13.87 12.23 -5.28
C GLY A 7 13.93 10.80 -5.84
N ASN A 8 14.64 10.60 -6.97
CA ASN A 8 14.75 9.32 -7.66
C ASN A 8 15.64 8.32 -6.89
N PRO A 9 15.18 7.07 -6.69
CA PRO A 9 16.00 6.02 -6.09
C PRO A 9 17.16 5.62 -7.02
N ILE A 10 18.31 5.31 -6.44
CA ILE A 10 19.52 4.86 -7.17
C ILE A 10 19.28 3.49 -7.84
N LEU A 11 18.42 2.66 -7.24
CA LEU A 11 18.07 1.33 -7.74
C LEU A 11 16.74 1.38 -8.51
N PRO A 12 16.67 0.85 -9.75
CA PRO A 12 15.41 0.73 -10.48
C PRO A 12 14.40 -0.11 -9.69
N TRP A 13 13.16 0.39 -9.57
CA TRP A 13 12.13 -0.28 -8.78
C TRP A 13 11.96 -1.76 -9.16
N LYS A 14 11.95 -2.11 -10.45
CA LYS A 14 11.85 -3.51 -10.91
C LYS A 14 12.90 -4.46 -10.31
N LYS A 15 14.13 -3.99 -10.03
CA LYS A 15 15.17 -4.81 -9.37
C LYS A 15 14.95 -4.88 -7.86
N LEU A 16 14.59 -3.76 -7.24
CA LEU A 16 14.31 -3.68 -5.81
C LEU A 16 13.05 -4.47 -5.43
N HIS A 17 12.03 -4.46 -6.28
CA HIS A 17 10.75 -5.12 -6.09
C HIS A 17 10.89 -6.64 -5.94
N ASN A 18 11.49 -7.32 -6.92
CA ASN A 18 11.77 -8.76 -6.83
C ASN A 18 12.60 -9.12 -5.58
N PHE A 19 13.62 -8.32 -5.26
CA PHE A 19 14.42 -8.52 -4.05
C PHE A 19 13.58 -8.38 -2.77
N MET A 20 12.76 -7.34 -2.68
CA MET A 20 11.90 -7.08 -1.53
C MET A 20 10.81 -8.14 -1.37
N HIS A 21 10.20 -8.63 -2.46
CA HIS A 21 9.26 -9.75 -2.43
C HIS A 21 9.92 -10.98 -1.79
N HIS A 22 11.05 -11.44 -2.33
CA HIS A 22 11.77 -12.60 -1.78
C HIS A 22 12.24 -12.37 -0.34
N LYS A 23 12.63 -11.13 0.01
CA LYS A 23 13.04 -10.77 1.37
C LYS A 23 11.87 -10.85 2.35
N ILE A 24 10.69 -10.37 1.98
CA ILE A 24 9.45 -10.49 2.77
C ILE A 24 9.10 -11.96 2.96
N ASP A 25 9.06 -12.75 1.87
CA ASP A 25 8.67 -14.17 1.92
C ASP A 25 9.62 -15.01 2.79
N SER A 26 10.94 -14.87 2.59
CA SER A 26 11.97 -15.55 3.39
C SER A 26 11.89 -15.18 4.88
N ILE A 27 11.70 -13.90 5.20
CA ILE A 27 11.57 -13.47 6.60
C ILE A 27 10.32 -14.04 7.24
N LEU A 28 9.18 -14.01 6.54
CA LEU A 28 7.94 -14.57 7.05
C LEU A 28 8.07 -16.09 7.27
N GLY A 29 8.70 -16.81 6.34
CA GLY A 29 9.05 -18.23 6.49
C GLY A 29 9.82 -18.51 7.77
N HIS A 30 11.00 -17.90 7.94
CA HIS A 30 11.83 -18.10 9.13
C HIS A 30 11.17 -17.62 10.44
N PHE A 31 10.35 -16.58 10.38
CA PHE A 31 9.62 -16.11 11.55
C PHE A 31 8.49 -17.07 11.95
N TYR A 32 7.79 -17.64 10.97
CA TYR A 32 6.79 -18.69 11.17
C TYR A 32 7.42 -19.98 11.71
N GLU A 33 8.57 -20.42 11.17
CA GLU A 33 9.33 -21.56 11.69
C GLU A 33 9.74 -21.36 13.16
N LYS A 34 10.10 -20.13 13.54
CA LYS A 34 10.60 -19.82 14.89
C LYS A 34 9.51 -19.60 15.94
N TYR A 35 8.40 -18.96 15.58
CA TYR A 35 7.35 -18.53 16.53
C TYR A 35 6.00 -19.21 16.30
N GLY A 36 5.83 -19.97 15.21
CA GLY A 36 4.63 -20.72 14.90
C GLY A 36 3.36 -19.87 14.79
N ILE A 37 2.23 -20.53 15.04
CA ILE A 37 0.93 -19.91 15.33
C ILE A 37 0.53 -20.44 16.69
N GLU A 38 0.77 -19.67 17.75
CA GLU A 38 0.06 -19.89 19.00
C GLU A 38 -1.42 -19.62 18.73
N ASP A 39 -2.26 -20.65 18.86
CA ASP A 39 -3.70 -20.59 18.58
C ASP A 39 -4.43 -19.86 19.72
N ILE A 40 -4.12 -18.56 19.83
CA ILE A 40 -4.69 -17.67 20.81
C ILE A 40 -6.00 -17.19 20.22
N GLU A 41 -7.07 -17.88 20.61
CA GLU A 41 -8.48 -17.52 20.42
C GLU A 41 -8.66 -16.04 20.76
N SER A 42 -8.52 -15.22 19.72
CA SER A 42 -8.63 -13.79 19.84
C SER A 42 -10.12 -13.52 19.79
N GLN A 43 -10.76 -13.40 20.97
CA GLN A 43 -12.22 -13.41 21.18
C GLN A 43 -13.05 -12.41 20.33
N ASN A 44 -12.40 -11.57 19.52
CA ASN A 44 -12.98 -10.58 18.60
C ASN A 44 -12.30 -10.55 17.21
N LEU A 45 -11.53 -11.58 16.82
CA LEU A 45 -10.77 -11.63 15.57
C LEU A 45 -10.99 -12.98 14.87
N PRO A 46 -11.26 -13.02 13.55
CA PRO A 46 -11.41 -14.28 12.83
C PRO A 46 -10.11 -15.12 12.88
N PRO A 47 -10.21 -16.46 12.83
CA PRO A 47 -9.06 -17.37 12.87
C PRO A 47 -7.96 -16.95 11.90
N PHE A 48 -6.73 -16.87 12.40
CA PHE A 48 -5.60 -16.40 11.61
C PHE A 48 -4.94 -17.57 10.87
N ASN A 49 -5.22 -17.69 9.58
CA ASN A 49 -4.51 -18.63 8.71
C ASN A 49 -3.32 -17.95 8.04
N TYR A 50 -2.12 -18.46 8.31
CA TYR A 50 -0.85 -17.90 7.84
C TYR A 50 -0.70 -17.94 6.32
N PHE A 51 -0.98 -19.08 5.66
CA PHE A 51 -0.68 -19.23 4.23
C PHE A 51 -1.47 -18.26 3.34
N PRO A 52 -2.82 -18.16 3.45
CA PRO A 52 -3.60 -17.22 2.65
C PRO A 52 -3.28 -15.76 2.98
N ALA A 53 -2.96 -15.47 4.25
CA ALA A 53 -2.63 -14.11 4.66
C ALA A 53 -1.24 -13.68 4.12
N LYS A 54 -0.26 -14.59 4.07
CA LYS A 54 1.05 -14.35 3.44
C LYS A 54 0.91 -14.11 1.94
N GLU A 55 0.18 -15.00 1.26
CA GLU A 55 -0.05 -14.90 -0.18
C GLU A 55 -0.72 -13.57 -0.55
N LYS A 56 -1.82 -13.21 0.12
CA LYS A 56 -2.52 -11.94 -0.07
C LYS A 56 -1.60 -10.72 0.12
N LEU A 57 -0.69 -10.77 1.11
CA LEU A 57 0.26 -9.70 1.38
C LEU A 57 1.28 -9.54 0.25
N LEU A 58 1.84 -10.65 -0.24
CA LEU A 58 2.78 -10.66 -1.35
C LEU A 58 2.11 -10.19 -2.65
N GLN A 59 0.92 -10.71 -2.96
CA GLN A 59 0.10 -10.27 -4.09
C GLN A 59 -0.17 -8.75 -4.06
N HIS A 60 -0.44 -8.16 -2.88
CA HIS A 60 -0.63 -6.72 -2.76
C HIS A 60 0.68 -5.95 -2.99
N PHE A 61 1.81 -6.44 -2.49
CA PHE A 61 3.12 -5.85 -2.76
C PHE A 61 3.52 -5.92 -4.25
N ASP A 62 3.06 -6.95 -4.97
CA ASP A 62 3.27 -7.12 -6.41
C ASP A 62 2.48 -6.12 -7.28
N THR A 63 1.46 -5.47 -6.72
CA THR A 63 0.72 -4.42 -7.44
C THR A 63 1.52 -3.12 -7.66
N PHE A 64 2.59 -2.92 -6.89
CA PHE A 64 3.32 -1.66 -6.82
C PHE A 64 4.12 -1.35 -8.10
N SER A 65 3.75 -0.31 -8.84
CA SER A 65 4.56 0.18 -9.99
C SER A 65 5.81 0.98 -9.59
N GLY A 66 5.92 1.35 -8.31
CA GLY A 66 7.01 2.16 -7.77
C GLY A 66 7.18 1.90 -6.28
N ALA A 67 8.31 2.34 -5.72
CA ALA A 67 8.56 2.18 -4.28
C ALA A 67 7.50 2.94 -3.47
N PRO A 68 6.80 2.30 -2.52
CA PRO A 68 5.84 3.00 -1.67
C PRO A 68 6.60 3.98 -0.76
N PHE A 69 5.97 5.09 -0.35
CA PHE A 69 6.59 6.01 0.62
C PHE A 69 6.86 5.32 1.98
N THR A 70 6.17 4.22 2.27
CA THR A 70 6.41 3.36 3.45
C THR A 70 7.62 2.43 3.31
N ILE A 71 8.36 2.44 2.18
CA ILE A 71 9.48 1.51 1.92
C ILE A 71 10.54 1.51 3.01
N GLN A 72 10.85 2.67 3.61
CA GLN A 72 11.78 2.74 4.74
C GLN A 72 11.24 1.95 5.94
N ARG A 73 9.97 2.20 6.31
CA ARG A 73 9.33 1.54 7.46
C ARG A 73 9.17 0.03 7.25
N LEU A 74 8.94 -0.38 6.00
CA LEU A 74 8.95 -1.78 5.60
C LEU A 74 10.34 -2.39 5.78
N CYS A 75 11.40 -1.75 5.28
CA CYS A 75 12.77 -2.20 5.47
C CYS A 75 13.17 -2.30 6.95
N GLU A 76 12.79 -1.35 7.80
CA GLU A 76 13.04 -1.40 9.25
C GLU A 76 12.49 -2.67 9.90
N LEU A 77 11.25 -3.07 9.56
CA LEU A 77 10.65 -4.31 10.06
C LEU A 77 11.28 -5.58 9.47
N LEU A 78 11.79 -5.52 8.25
CA LEU A 78 12.43 -6.66 7.60
C LEU A 78 13.91 -6.85 8.05
N VAL A 79 14.56 -5.80 8.53
CA VAL A 79 15.93 -5.91 9.09
C VAL A 79 15.91 -6.63 10.44
N ASP A 80 14.98 -6.27 11.33
CA ASP A 80 14.85 -6.91 12.64
C ASP A 80 13.36 -7.10 13.03
N PRO A 81 12.70 -8.14 12.50
CA PRO A 81 11.30 -8.45 12.84
C PRO A 81 11.12 -8.89 14.30
N GLY A 82 12.17 -9.47 14.90
CA GLY A 82 12.16 -9.98 16.27
C GLY A 82 12.18 -8.90 17.36
N ARG A 83 12.63 -7.67 17.01
CA ARG A 83 12.68 -6.53 17.94
C ARG A 83 11.32 -6.10 18.47
N HIS A 84 10.29 -6.16 17.61
CA HIS A 84 8.96 -5.61 17.91
C HIS A 84 7.87 -6.69 17.95
N TYR A 85 8.13 -7.87 17.40
CA TYR A 85 7.18 -8.97 17.32
C TYR A 85 7.79 -10.27 17.85
N LYS A 86 6.99 -11.03 18.59
CA LYS A 86 7.29 -12.41 19.03
C LYS A 86 6.20 -13.41 18.60
N ARG A 87 5.35 -13.00 17.66
CA ARG A 87 4.15 -13.71 17.22
C ARG A 87 3.90 -13.46 15.73
N THR A 88 3.74 -14.52 14.96
CA THR A 88 3.67 -14.46 13.49
C THR A 88 2.44 -13.69 13.00
N ASP A 89 1.30 -13.82 13.67
CA ASP A 89 0.10 -13.03 13.35
C ASP A 89 0.35 -11.52 13.51
N LYS A 90 1.07 -11.11 14.55
CA LYS A 90 1.34 -9.69 14.82
C LYS A 90 2.30 -9.10 13.79
N LEU A 91 3.35 -9.82 13.42
CA LEU A 91 4.28 -9.41 12.36
C LEU A 91 3.55 -9.28 11.02
N LEU A 92 2.80 -10.31 10.62
CA LEU A 92 2.12 -10.33 9.32
C LEU A 92 1.05 -9.23 9.23
N ARG A 93 0.26 -9.02 10.28
CA ARG A 93 -0.71 -7.90 10.34
C ARG A 93 -0.03 -6.52 10.40
N GLY A 94 1.16 -6.42 10.98
CA GLY A 94 1.98 -5.20 10.96
C GLY A 94 2.45 -4.85 9.54
N LEU A 95 2.97 -5.85 8.83
CA LEU A 95 3.40 -5.72 7.44
C LEU A 95 2.22 -5.46 6.49
N GLU A 96 1.09 -6.18 6.65
CA GLU A 96 -0.16 -5.95 5.90
C GLU A 96 -0.59 -4.48 6.04
N LYS A 97 -0.60 -3.93 7.27
CA LYS A 97 -0.89 -2.50 7.49
C LYS A 97 0.09 -1.57 6.78
N ILE A 98 1.40 -1.82 6.85
CA ILE A 98 2.42 -0.96 6.22
C ILE A 98 2.36 -0.97 4.69
N ILE A 99 1.93 -2.09 4.11
CA ILE A 99 1.70 -2.27 2.67
C ILE A 99 0.37 -1.63 2.24
N LEU A 100 -0.68 -1.74 3.04
CA LEU A 100 -2.00 -1.14 2.78
C LEU A 100 -2.10 0.35 3.18
N VAL A 101 -1.10 0.92 3.87
CA VAL A 101 -1.11 2.33 4.26
C VAL A 101 -1.13 3.21 3.00
N VAL A 102 -2.28 3.86 2.79
CA VAL A 102 -2.64 4.68 1.62
C VAL A 102 -2.89 3.88 0.33
N SER A 103 -3.27 2.59 0.38
CA SER A 103 -3.66 1.82 -0.82
C SER A 103 -5.01 2.27 -1.42
N THR A 104 -5.09 3.51 -1.92
CA THR A 104 -6.25 4.09 -2.64
C THR A 104 -5.77 4.69 -3.96
N ILE A 105 -5.87 3.93 -5.03
CA ILE A 105 -5.42 4.24 -6.41
C ILE A 105 -5.90 5.66 -6.89
N GLY A 106 -5.00 6.67 -6.96
CA GLY A 106 -5.21 8.08 -7.41
C GLY A 106 -4.12 9.20 -7.25
N ARG A 107 -3.81 10.13 -8.20
CA ARG A 107 -3.99 10.31 -9.68
C ARG A 107 -2.61 10.26 -10.40
N LEU A 108 -2.42 9.72 -11.64
CA LEU A 108 -2.38 10.46 -12.95
C LEU A 108 -1.89 9.62 -14.17
N SER A 109 -2.63 9.58 -15.28
CA SER A 109 -2.05 9.57 -16.66
C SER A 109 -2.52 10.83 -17.37
N ALA A 110 -1.65 11.82 -17.51
CA ALA A 110 -1.94 13.05 -18.24
C ALA A 110 -1.46 12.90 -19.69
N ASP A 111 -2.38 12.51 -20.58
CA ASP A 111 -2.20 12.74 -22.01
C ASP A 111 -2.81 14.12 -22.32
N CYS A 112 -1.96 15.07 -22.68
CA CYS A 112 -2.29 16.50 -22.68
C CYS A 112 -3.01 16.92 -23.97
N SER A 113 -4.25 16.46 -24.16
CA SER A 113 -5.10 16.86 -25.28
C SER A 113 -6.60 16.97 -24.97
N ASN A 114 -7.08 16.59 -23.77
CA ASN A 114 -8.48 16.81 -23.36
C ASN A 114 -8.65 17.16 -21.87
N PRO A 115 -9.14 18.37 -21.50
CA PRO A 115 -9.21 18.82 -20.11
C PRO A 115 -10.12 18.02 -19.16
N GLN A 116 -11.00 17.15 -19.67
CA GLN A 116 -12.04 16.50 -18.85
C GLN A 116 -11.61 15.20 -18.13
N GLN A 117 -10.41 14.65 -18.40
CA GLN A 117 -10.05 13.29 -17.96
C GLN A 117 -8.77 13.21 -17.10
N ARG A 118 -8.72 13.94 -15.98
CA ARG A 118 -7.77 13.62 -14.90
C ARG A 118 -8.04 12.19 -14.42
N SER A 119 -7.14 11.21 -14.65
CA SER A 119 -7.32 9.77 -14.32
C SER A 119 -6.59 9.35 -13.03
N MET A 120 -7.16 8.43 -12.23
CA MET A 120 -6.78 8.24 -10.81
C MET A 120 -5.75 7.07 -10.60
N LEU A 121 -4.43 7.25 -10.86
CA LEU A 121 -3.34 6.31 -10.44
C LEU A 121 -2.72 6.59 -9.05
N PHE A 122 -2.56 5.59 -8.19
CA PHE A 122 -1.60 5.57 -7.06
C PHE A 122 -1.04 4.15 -7.00
N ASN A 123 0.27 4.01 -6.82
CA ASN A 123 1.01 2.75 -6.76
C ASN A 123 0.70 1.66 -7.83
N GLY A 124 0.20 1.99 -9.02
CA GLY A 124 0.53 1.17 -10.20
C GLY A 124 -0.52 0.26 -10.83
N LEU A 125 -1.76 0.20 -10.31
CA LEU A 125 -2.87 -0.44 -11.01
C LEU A 125 -3.89 0.58 -11.54
N GLN A 126 -4.52 0.26 -12.66
CA GLN A 126 -5.58 1.06 -13.30
C GLN A 126 -6.94 0.71 -12.71
N ILE A 127 -7.72 1.71 -12.26
CA ILE A 127 -9.14 1.52 -11.89
C ILE A 127 -10.00 2.61 -12.54
N THR A 128 -10.99 2.18 -13.33
CA THR A 128 -11.93 3.06 -14.03
C THR A 128 -13.15 3.39 -13.16
N THR A 129 -13.35 4.66 -12.81
CA THR A 129 -14.54 5.12 -12.06
C THR A 129 -15.47 5.96 -12.94
N PHE A 130 -16.64 5.42 -13.29
CA PHE A 130 -17.78 6.25 -13.70
C PHE A 130 -18.13 7.25 -12.59
N ARG A 131 -18.52 8.48 -12.95
CA ARG A 131 -19.13 9.44 -12.02
C ARG A 131 -20.54 9.79 -12.50
N PRO A 132 -21.58 9.72 -11.65
CA PRO A 132 -22.88 10.28 -11.98
C PRO A 132 -22.79 11.82 -11.98
N PHE A 133 -23.49 12.45 -12.91
CA PHE A 133 -23.53 13.90 -13.08
C PHE A 133 -24.26 14.56 -11.90
N ARG A 134 -23.66 15.60 -11.30
CA ARG A 134 -24.33 16.44 -10.29
C ARG A 134 -24.57 17.83 -10.88
N PRO A 135 -25.82 18.28 -11.08
CA PRO A 135 -26.10 19.61 -11.59
C PRO A 135 -25.72 20.70 -10.56
N PRO A 136 -25.41 21.92 -11.02
CA PRO A 136 -25.07 23.05 -10.14
C PRO A 136 -26.31 23.54 -9.36
N LEU A 137 -26.06 24.09 -8.17
CA LEU A 137 -27.07 24.79 -7.37
C LEU A 137 -27.29 26.22 -7.90
N PRO A 138 -28.50 26.79 -7.81
CA PRO A 138 -28.81 28.11 -8.36
C PRO A 138 -28.16 29.25 -7.57
N GLU A 139 -27.77 30.32 -8.28
CA GLU A 139 -27.24 31.54 -7.68
C GLU A 139 -28.31 32.28 -6.86
N HIS A 140 -27.87 32.87 -5.74
CA HIS A 140 -28.72 33.62 -4.83
C HIS A 140 -28.95 35.04 -5.38
N ALA A 141 -30.14 35.33 -5.90
CA ALA A 141 -30.46 36.65 -6.42
C ALA A 141 -30.58 37.70 -5.30
N THR A 142 -29.65 38.65 -5.26
CA THR A 142 -29.77 39.90 -4.49
C THR A 142 -30.85 40.80 -5.06
N LYS A 143 -31.96 41.00 -4.33
CA LYS A 143 -32.80 42.20 -4.42
C LYS A 143 -33.40 42.55 -3.05
N PHE A 144 -32.77 43.54 -2.39
CA PHE A 144 -33.38 44.37 -1.34
C PHE A 144 -33.24 45.81 -1.83
N THR A 145 -34.33 46.42 -2.30
CA THR A 145 -34.50 47.87 -2.51
C THR A 145 -36.00 48.14 -2.58
N ASP A 146 -36.48 48.94 -1.63
CA ASP A 146 -37.81 49.58 -1.48
C ASP A 146 -39.07 48.69 -1.64
#